data_AF-A0A1Y2GQV5-F1
#
_entry.id   AF-A0A1Y2GQV5-F1
#
_cell.length_a   1.000
_cell.length_b   1.000
_cell.length_c   1.000
_cell.angle_alpha   90.00
_cell.angle_beta   90.00
_cell.angle_gamma   90.00
#
_symmetry.space_group_name_H-M   'P 1'
#
loop_
_entity.id
_entity.type
_entity.pdbx_description
1 polymer ?
#
loop_
_entity_poly.entity_id
_entity_poly.type
_entity_poly.pdbx_seq_one_letter_code
_entity_poly.pdbx_strand_id
1 'polypeptide(L)'
;MHQAVALLVAIFAIISVVIAEPLLPNGYYRIYKGNHRVPSKHRYFTAYPDDRTGSVKIELKNEDELQVWRLRNHDNGKVSLEVYDEDADESKYLSEGRFGALPGAYLGVTEKRQKWFITRVGRGAYTRYALTHPRKFNNQTLIVSESNTYDDDINKPNRVSFRYEGQEGYTHAWMFWRVYPDGDNGDDKHEGDNTLMMPFRVCYVELLPPVKIYFALKLGAITITSQVE
;
A
#
# COMPACT_ATOMS: atom_id res chain seq x y z
N MET A 1 0.81 35.63 -25.87
CA MET A 1 -0.17 35.01 -24.95
C MET A 1 -0.06 33.48 -24.80
N HIS A 2 0.75 32.76 -25.59
CA HIS A 2 0.88 31.28 -25.45
C HIS A 2 1.94 30.84 -24.42
N GLN A 3 2.90 31.71 -24.09
CA GLN A 3 4.01 31.40 -23.18
C GLN A 3 3.57 31.35 -21.69
N ALA A 4 2.60 32.19 -21.30
CA ALA A 4 2.03 32.19 -19.96
C ALA A 4 1.17 30.94 -19.68
N VAL A 5 0.44 30.45 -20.69
CA VAL A 5 -0.38 29.23 -20.59
C VAL A 5 0.50 27.99 -20.45
N ALA A 6 1.60 27.91 -21.21
CA ALA A 6 2.56 26.81 -21.12
C ALA A 6 3.25 26.74 -19.74
N LEU A 7 3.59 27.90 -19.16
CA LEU A 7 4.18 27.98 -17.82
C LEU A 7 3.20 27.51 -16.73
N LEU A 8 1.92 27.92 -16.84
CA LEU A 8 0.86 27.49 -15.91
C LEU A 8 0.62 25.98 -15.97
N VAL A 9 0.55 25.38 -17.17
CA VAL A 9 0.40 23.93 -17.34
C VAL A 9 1.61 23.16 -16.78
N ALA A 10 2.82 23.67 -16.98
CA ALA A 10 4.03 23.07 -16.42
C ALA A 10 4.03 23.11 -14.88
N ILE A 11 3.64 24.24 -14.28
CA ILE A 11 3.50 24.40 -12.82
C ILE A 11 2.40 23.47 -12.29
N PHE A 12 1.24 23.36 -12.95
CA PHE A 12 0.19 22.43 -12.57
C PHE A 12 0.65 20.97 -12.65
N ALA A 13 1.40 20.58 -13.68
CA ALA A 13 1.95 19.23 -13.79
C ALA A 13 2.95 18.92 -12.65
N ILE A 14 3.80 19.89 -12.29
CA ILE A 14 4.75 19.74 -11.18
C ILE A 14 4.02 19.65 -9.84
N ILE A 15 3.02 20.48 -9.59
CA ILE A 15 2.25 20.48 -8.34
C ILE A 15 1.38 19.22 -8.22
N SER A 16 0.78 18.75 -9.33
CA SER A 16 -0.06 17.55 -9.33
C SER A 16 0.74 16.26 -9.08
N VAL A 17 2.03 16.22 -9.43
CA VAL A 17 2.93 15.10 -9.09
C VAL A 17 3.33 15.14 -7.61
N VAL A 18 3.40 16.32 -7.00
CA VAL A 18 3.79 16.52 -5.58
C VAL A 18 2.64 16.23 -4.61
N ILE A 19 1.38 16.36 -5.03
CA ILE A 19 0.18 16.16 -4.19
C ILE A 19 -0.69 15.01 -4.72
N ALA A 20 -0.07 13.91 -5.17
CA ALA A 20 -0.81 12.68 -5.33
C ALA A 20 -1.08 12.09 -3.94
N GLU A 21 -2.35 11.99 -3.53
CA GLU A 21 -2.70 11.29 -2.30
C GLU A 21 -2.13 9.86 -2.32
N PRO A 22 -1.61 9.36 -1.19
CA PRO A 22 -1.08 8.01 -1.14
C PRO A 22 -2.17 7.00 -1.49
N LEU A 23 -1.84 6.00 -2.31
CA LEU A 23 -2.79 4.97 -2.75
C LEU A 23 -3.41 4.18 -1.59
N LEU A 24 -2.67 4.05 -0.48
CA LEU A 24 -3.14 3.49 0.79
C LEU A 24 -2.70 4.43 1.90
N PRO A 25 -3.58 4.83 2.85
CA PRO A 25 -3.16 5.65 3.98
C PRO A 25 -2.21 4.88 4.91
N ASN A 26 -1.39 5.60 5.67
CA ASN A 26 -0.60 4.99 6.74
C ASN A 26 -1.51 4.24 7.72
N GLY A 27 -1.07 3.07 8.19
CA GLY A 27 -1.86 2.28 9.12
C GLY A 27 -1.43 0.81 9.16
N TYR A 28 -2.21 -0.01 9.87
CA TYR A 28 -1.99 -1.44 10.00
C TYR A 28 -2.87 -2.20 9.02
N TYR A 29 -2.29 -3.21 8.38
CA TYR A 29 -2.95 -3.98 7.33
C TYR A 29 -2.65 -5.46 7.44
N ARG A 30 -3.64 -6.26 7.06
CA ARG A 30 -3.46 -7.66 6.67
C ARG A 30 -3.40 -7.74 5.14
N ILE A 31 -2.39 -8.41 4.61
CA ILE A 31 -2.12 -8.51 3.17
C ILE A 31 -2.42 -9.94 2.73
N TYR A 32 -3.24 -10.14 1.70
CA TYR A 32 -3.68 -11.50 1.32
C TYR A 32 -4.00 -11.67 -0.16
N LYS A 33 -4.06 -12.93 -0.59
CA LYS A 33 -4.49 -13.35 -1.92
C LYS A 33 -6.01 -13.41 -2.00
N GLY A 34 -6.58 -12.84 -3.06
CA GLY A 34 -7.89 -13.25 -3.58
C GLY A 34 -8.95 -12.15 -3.74
N ASN A 35 -10.11 -12.60 -4.21
CA ASN A 35 -11.39 -11.88 -4.31
C ASN A 35 -12.44 -12.47 -3.36
N HIS A 36 -12.04 -13.42 -2.49
CA HIS A 36 -12.97 -14.19 -1.66
C HIS A 36 -13.66 -13.28 -0.64
N ARG A 37 -14.96 -13.48 -0.39
CA ARG A 37 -15.74 -12.68 0.57
C ARG A 37 -15.62 -13.19 2.01
N VAL A 38 -14.83 -14.24 2.25
CA VAL A 38 -14.77 -14.95 3.54
C VAL A 38 -13.35 -14.85 4.10
N PRO A 39 -13.13 -13.99 5.12
CA PRO A 39 -11.80 -13.73 5.69
C PRO A 39 -11.04 -14.98 6.16
N SER A 40 -11.73 -15.96 6.76
CA SER A 40 -11.11 -17.19 7.27
C SER A 40 -10.54 -18.12 6.20
N LYS A 41 -10.92 -17.92 4.92
CA LYS A 41 -10.38 -18.69 3.79
C LYS A 41 -9.26 -17.95 3.06
N HIS A 42 -8.96 -16.71 3.46
CA HIS A 42 -7.82 -16.00 2.91
C HIS A 42 -6.53 -16.52 3.51
N ARG A 43 -5.49 -16.47 2.69
CA ARG A 43 -4.12 -16.70 3.13
C ARG A 43 -3.36 -15.39 3.12
N TYR A 44 -2.77 -15.07 4.25
CA TYR A 44 -2.19 -13.79 4.61
C TYR A 44 -0.67 -13.85 4.58
N PHE A 45 -0.04 -12.70 4.35
CA PHE A 45 1.40 -12.55 4.56
C PHE A 45 1.69 -12.74 6.05
N THR A 46 2.34 -13.86 6.38
CA THR A 46 2.84 -14.16 7.72
C THR A 46 4.35 -13.99 7.74
N ALA A 47 4.84 -13.17 8.68
CA ALA A 47 6.24 -12.95 8.90
C ALA A 47 6.86 -14.04 9.78
N TYR A 48 8.03 -14.53 9.36
CA TYR A 48 8.88 -15.46 10.10
C TYR A 48 10.25 -14.81 10.26
N PRO A 49 10.49 -14.05 11.34
CA PRO A 49 11.74 -13.31 11.53
C PRO A 49 12.91 -14.19 12.01
N ASP A 50 12.72 -15.49 12.23
CA ASP A 50 13.57 -16.43 12.97
C ASP A 50 14.87 -16.89 12.26
N ASP A 51 15.32 -16.18 11.22
CA ASP A 51 16.53 -16.49 10.45
C ASP A 51 17.32 -15.20 10.15
N ARG A 52 18.60 -15.32 9.74
CA ARG A 52 19.47 -14.18 9.33
C ARG A 52 18.79 -13.18 8.36
N THR A 53 17.83 -13.63 7.56
CA THR A 53 17.00 -12.73 6.73
C THR A 53 15.50 -12.89 6.94
N GLY A 54 15.05 -13.78 7.82
CA GLY A 54 13.66 -14.22 7.93
C GLY A 54 13.06 -14.74 6.61
N SER A 55 11.75 -14.99 6.64
CA SER A 55 10.94 -15.32 5.47
C SER A 55 9.51 -14.79 5.58
N VAL A 56 8.82 -14.70 4.45
CA VAL A 56 7.37 -14.43 4.43
C VAL A 56 6.66 -15.61 3.78
N LYS A 57 5.65 -16.12 4.46
CA LYS A 57 4.79 -17.21 4.00
C LYS A 57 3.35 -16.71 3.84
N ILE A 58 2.55 -17.50 3.15
CA ILE A 58 1.14 -17.25 2.84
C ILE A 58 0.33 -18.29 3.60
N GLU A 59 -0.28 -17.90 4.72
CA GLU A 59 -0.89 -18.83 5.68
C GLU A 59 -2.30 -18.41 6.08
N LEU A 60 -3.09 -19.35 6.60
CA LEU A 60 -4.46 -19.05 7.03
C LEU A 60 -4.46 -18.02 8.16
N LYS A 61 -5.56 -17.30 8.31
CA LYS A 61 -5.71 -16.31 9.38
C LYS A 61 -5.43 -16.95 10.75
N ASN A 62 -4.47 -16.40 11.47
CA ASN A 62 -4.16 -16.77 12.84
C ASN A 62 -3.79 -15.50 13.61
N GLU A 63 -4.41 -15.29 14.78
CA GLU A 63 -4.19 -14.09 15.59
C GLU A 63 -2.87 -14.20 16.38
N ASP A 64 -2.38 -15.41 16.63
CA ASP A 64 -1.11 -15.66 17.32
C ASP A 64 0.10 -15.55 16.39
N GLU A 65 -0.13 -15.33 15.09
CA GLU A 65 0.91 -15.20 14.07
C GLU A 65 1.16 -13.74 13.68
N LEU A 66 2.39 -13.46 13.24
CA LEU A 66 2.82 -12.15 12.77
C LEU A 66 2.26 -11.82 11.37
N GLN A 67 0.95 -11.56 11.31
CA GLN A 67 0.20 -11.33 10.06
C GLN A 67 -0.20 -9.85 9.85
N VAL A 68 0.09 -8.99 10.82
CA VAL A 68 -0.23 -7.56 10.76
C VAL A 68 1.00 -6.77 10.33
N TRP A 69 0.81 -5.92 9.31
CA TRP A 69 1.87 -5.11 8.72
C TRP A 69 1.54 -3.62 8.87
N ARG A 70 2.44 -2.87 9.48
CA ARG A 70 2.37 -1.40 9.50
C ARG A 70 2.89 -0.85 8.18
N LEU A 71 1.99 -0.27 7.40
CA LEU A 71 2.29 0.45 6.16
C LEU A 71 2.63 1.90 6.47
N ARG A 72 3.78 2.36 5.97
CA ARG A 72 4.19 3.77 5.97
C ARG A 72 4.49 4.24 4.55
N ASN A 73 3.82 5.30 4.13
CA ASN A 73 4.07 6.00 2.87
C ASN A 73 5.34 6.84 2.97
N HIS A 74 5.99 6.98 1.83
CA HIS A 74 7.18 7.79 1.58
C HIS A 74 6.97 8.58 0.30
N ASP A 75 7.89 9.50 0.00
CA ASP A 75 7.88 10.27 -1.23
C ASP A 75 7.88 9.36 -2.48
N ASN A 76 7.31 9.88 -3.58
CA ASN A 76 7.25 9.22 -4.88
C ASN A 76 6.45 7.91 -4.90
N GLY A 77 5.37 7.83 -4.12
CA GLY A 77 4.46 6.68 -4.13
C GLY A 77 5.07 5.39 -3.62
N LYS A 78 6.09 5.48 -2.76
CA LYS A 78 6.75 4.32 -2.16
C LYS A 78 6.18 4.02 -0.78
N VAL A 79 6.18 2.74 -0.40
CA VAL A 79 5.75 2.28 0.92
C VAL A 79 6.82 1.42 1.56
N SER A 80 6.88 1.42 2.89
CA SER A 80 7.56 0.37 3.66
C SER A 80 6.52 -0.40 4.46
N LEU A 81 6.75 -1.71 4.62
CA LEU A 81 5.91 -2.61 5.39
C LEU A 81 6.76 -3.15 6.54
N GLU A 82 6.39 -2.77 7.75
CA GLU A 82 6.98 -3.19 9.01
C GLU A 82 6.09 -4.26 9.64
N VAL A 83 6.68 -5.31 10.20
CA VAL A 83 5.92 -6.31 10.97
C VAL A 83 5.45 -5.64 12.25
N TYR A 84 4.15 -5.75 12.55
CA TYR A 84 3.63 -5.35 13.85
C TYR A 84 3.81 -6.50 14.82
N ASP A 85 4.67 -6.27 15.80
CA ASP A 85 5.02 -7.18 16.89
C ASP A 85 5.24 -6.30 18.13
N GLU A 86 4.38 -6.43 19.14
CA GLU A 86 4.43 -5.60 20.35
C GLU A 86 5.64 -5.94 21.23
N ASP A 87 6.09 -7.20 21.16
CA ASP A 87 7.17 -7.73 22.00
C ASP A 87 8.55 -7.63 21.32
N ALA A 88 8.63 -7.10 20.10
CA ALA A 88 9.87 -7.02 19.35
C ALA A 88 10.79 -5.89 19.87
N ASP A 89 12.02 -6.27 20.24
CA ASP A 89 13.09 -5.32 20.58
C ASP A 89 13.49 -4.42 19.38
N GLU A 90 13.27 -4.90 18.15
CA GLU A 90 13.66 -4.21 16.93
C GLU A 90 12.60 -4.35 15.83
N SER A 91 12.31 -3.23 15.14
CA SER A 91 11.46 -3.24 13.95
C SER A 91 12.05 -4.12 12.84
N LYS A 92 11.28 -5.11 12.38
CA LYS A 92 11.59 -5.87 11.15
C LYS A 92 10.65 -5.47 10.01
N TYR A 93 11.15 -5.51 8.78
CA TYR A 93 10.49 -5.01 7.58
C TYR A 93 10.46 -6.07 6.49
N LEU A 94 9.41 -6.04 5.66
CA LEU A 94 9.36 -6.77 4.41
C LEU A 94 10.51 -6.30 3.52
N SER A 95 11.42 -7.21 3.18
CA SER A 95 12.64 -6.89 2.43
C SER A 95 13.03 -7.97 1.44
N GLU A 96 14.13 -7.73 0.72
CA GLU A 96 14.87 -8.80 0.04
C GLU A 96 15.28 -9.87 1.07
N GLY A 97 15.15 -11.15 0.70
CA GLY A 97 15.65 -12.27 1.51
C GLY A 97 17.14 -12.56 1.24
N ARG A 98 17.61 -13.71 1.72
CA ARG A 98 19.02 -14.14 1.62
C ARG A 98 19.65 -14.02 0.23
N PHE A 99 18.88 -14.32 -0.82
CA PHE A 99 19.37 -14.32 -2.21
C PHE A 99 19.21 -12.97 -2.91
N GLY A 100 18.74 -11.93 -2.21
CA GLY A 100 18.50 -10.61 -2.78
C GLY A 100 17.29 -10.56 -3.72
N ALA A 101 17.18 -9.49 -4.49
CA ALA A 101 16.15 -9.29 -5.51
C ALA A 101 16.44 -10.06 -6.82
N LEU A 102 16.19 -11.37 -6.82
CA LEU A 102 16.28 -12.25 -7.98
C LEU A 102 14.94 -12.94 -8.27
N PRO A 103 14.57 -13.22 -9.53
CA PRO A 103 13.39 -14.02 -9.85
C PRO A 103 13.43 -15.37 -9.13
N GLY A 104 12.33 -15.75 -8.48
CA GLY A 104 12.20 -16.96 -7.67
C GLY A 104 12.80 -16.85 -6.26
N ALA A 105 13.59 -15.82 -5.95
CA ALA A 105 14.09 -15.63 -4.59
C ALA A 105 12.95 -15.25 -3.64
N TYR A 106 12.98 -15.83 -2.45
CA TYR A 106 12.01 -15.55 -1.41
C TYR A 106 12.22 -14.18 -0.77
N LEU A 107 11.13 -13.54 -0.37
CA LEU A 107 11.17 -12.34 0.44
C LEU A 107 11.60 -12.67 1.87
N GLY A 108 12.25 -11.70 2.49
CA GLY A 108 12.72 -11.75 3.87
C GLY A 108 11.98 -10.77 4.77
N VAL A 109 12.28 -10.89 6.05
CA VAL A 109 11.85 -10.03 7.14
C VAL A 109 13.11 -9.61 7.88
N THR A 110 13.57 -8.37 7.65
CA THR A 110 14.88 -7.89 8.16
C THR A 110 14.77 -6.52 8.81
N GLU A 111 15.75 -6.12 9.62
CA GLU A 111 15.84 -4.75 10.17
C GLU A 111 15.96 -3.67 9.09
N LYS A 112 16.37 -4.04 7.88
CA LYS A 112 16.57 -3.10 6.79
C LYS A 112 15.23 -2.71 6.17
N ARG A 113 14.84 -1.45 6.39
CA ARG A 113 13.66 -0.86 5.75
C ARG A 113 13.79 -0.80 4.23
N GLN A 114 13.11 -1.71 3.55
CA GLN A 114 12.96 -1.69 2.10
C GLN A 114 11.78 -0.78 1.71
N LYS A 115 11.99 0.03 0.68
CA LYS A 115 10.92 0.86 0.08
C LYS A 115 10.44 0.20 -1.22
N TRP A 116 9.15 -0.04 -1.29
CA TRP A 116 8.45 -0.72 -2.37
C TRP A 116 7.65 0.30 -3.16
N PHE A 117 7.60 0.17 -4.48
CA PHE A 117 6.58 0.87 -5.26
C PHE A 117 5.25 0.13 -5.09
N ILE A 118 4.16 0.88 -4.95
CA ILE A 118 2.82 0.32 -4.88
C ILE A 118 1.99 0.83 -6.06
N THR A 119 1.37 -0.09 -6.79
CA THR A 119 0.55 0.25 -7.96
C THR A 119 -0.83 -0.36 -7.83
N ARG A 120 -1.87 0.44 -8.07
CA ARG A 120 -3.26 -0.02 -8.06
C ARG A 120 -3.55 -0.94 -9.25
N VAL A 121 -4.15 -2.10 -8.98
CA VAL A 121 -4.61 -3.09 -9.97
C VAL A 121 -6.11 -3.32 -9.77
N GLY A 122 -6.90 -3.14 -10.84
CA GLY A 122 -8.37 -3.24 -10.76
C GLY A 122 -9.04 -2.00 -10.14
N ARG A 123 -10.35 -2.08 -9.93
CA ARG A 123 -11.20 -0.98 -9.43
C ARG A 123 -12.29 -1.49 -8.48
N GLY A 124 -12.83 -0.60 -7.64
CA GLY A 124 -13.92 -0.91 -6.70
C GLY A 124 -13.55 -2.00 -5.69
N ALA A 125 -14.48 -2.92 -5.44
CA ALA A 125 -14.31 -4.06 -4.51
C ALA A 125 -13.19 -5.05 -4.91
N TYR A 126 -12.70 -4.97 -6.16
CA TYR A 126 -11.61 -5.81 -6.68
C TYR A 126 -10.26 -5.07 -6.73
N THR A 127 -10.16 -3.93 -6.05
CA THR A 127 -8.93 -3.14 -5.99
C THR A 127 -7.86 -3.92 -5.23
N ARG A 128 -6.81 -4.30 -5.94
CA ARG A 128 -5.60 -4.94 -5.44
C ARG A 128 -4.41 -4.03 -5.67
N TYR A 129 -3.28 -4.36 -5.07
CA TYR A 129 -2.05 -3.58 -5.18
C TYR A 129 -0.86 -4.48 -5.49
N ALA A 130 -0.14 -4.15 -6.56
CA ALA A 130 1.13 -4.77 -6.88
C ALA A 130 2.22 -4.11 -6.01
N LEU A 131 3.04 -4.93 -5.37
CA LEU A 131 4.26 -4.49 -4.69
C LEU A 131 5.44 -4.73 -5.63
N THR A 132 6.08 -3.64 -6.06
CA THR A 132 7.15 -3.66 -7.05
C THR A 132 8.47 -3.31 -6.40
N HIS A 133 9.49 -4.13 -6.69
CA HIS A 133 10.84 -3.91 -6.22
C HIS A 133 11.46 -2.66 -6.87
N PRO A 134 12.17 -1.79 -6.15
CA PRO A 134 12.70 -0.55 -6.72
C PRO A 134 13.86 -0.76 -7.69
N ARG A 135 14.49 -1.94 -7.69
CA ARG A 135 15.55 -2.32 -8.62
C ARG A 135 15.03 -3.34 -9.62
N LYS A 136 15.43 -3.16 -10.87
CA LYS A 136 15.20 -4.12 -11.96
C LYS A 136 16.29 -5.19 -11.96
N PHE A 137 15.95 -6.40 -12.40
CA PHE A 137 16.90 -7.47 -12.65
C PHE A 137 16.89 -7.80 -14.15
N ASN A 138 18.05 -7.78 -14.81
CA ASN A 138 18.16 -7.91 -16.27
C ASN A 138 17.23 -6.96 -17.04
N ASN A 139 17.15 -5.70 -16.59
CA ASN A 139 16.26 -4.66 -17.11
C ASN A 139 14.75 -4.98 -17.03
N GLN A 140 14.36 -6.03 -16.31
CA GLN A 140 12.96 -6.40 -16.08
C GLN A 140 12.54 -6.04 -14.65
N THR A 141 11.30 -5.58 -14.52
CA THR A 141 10.69 -5.23 -13.24
C THR A 141 10.43 -6.50 -12.42
N LEU A 142 10.75 -6.46 -11.13
CA LEU A 142 10.40 -7.54 -10.20
C LEU A 142 9.21 -7.14 -9.34
N ILE A 143 8.26 -8.05 -9.19
CA ILE A 143 7.07 -7.91 -8.35
C ILE A 143 7.03 -8.98 -7.27
N VAL A 144 6.36 -8.67 -6.16
CA VAL A 144 6.09 -9.61 -5.08
C VAL A 144 4.93 -10.53 -5.48
N SER A 145 5.19 -11.83 -5.49
CA SER A 145 4.27 -12.88 -5.92
C SER A 145 4.35 -14.09 -5.00
N GLU A 146 3.38 -14.98 -5.06
CA GLU A 146 3.52 -16.31 -4.48
C GLU A 146 4.56 -17.15 -5.24
N SER A 147 5.19 -18.10 -4.55
CA SER A 147 6.20 -18.99 -5.11
C SER A 147 5.59 -20.11 -5.96
N ASN A 148 4.46 -20.66 -5.55
CA ASN A 148 3.71 -21.67 -6.29
C ASN A 148 2.23 -21.28 -6.37
N THR A 149 1.69 -21.18 -7.58
CA THR A 149 0.29 -20.78 -7.81
C THR A 149 -0.68 -21.95 -7.76
N TYR A 150 -0.16 -23.18 -7.93
CA TYR A 150 -0.95 -24.41 -8.06
C TYR A 150 -1.09 -25.18 -6.75
N ASP A 151 -0.43 -24.72 -5.67
CA ASP A 151 -0.59 -25.29 -4.33
C ASP A 151 -1.58 -24.43 -3.51
N ASP A 152 -2.88 -24.65 -3.78
CA ASP A 152 -3.91 -24.45 -2.76
C ASP A 152 -3.93 -25.63 -1.77
N ASP A 153 -2.87 -26.45 -1.73
CA ASP A 153 -2.64 -27.43 -0.66
C ASP A 153 -2.53 -26.66 0.66
N ILE A 154 -3.59 -26.78 1.45
CA ILE A 154 -3.76 -26.08 2.73
C ILE A 154 -2.64 -26.49 3.71
N ASN A 155 -2.08 -27.69 3.52
CA ASN A 155 -1.06 -28.27 4.39
C ASN A 155 0.38 -27.87 4.01
N LYS A 156 0.58 -27.14 2.90
CA LYS A 156 1.88 -26.65 2.49
C LYS A 156 1.93 -25.12 2.57
N PRO A 157 2.75 -24.54 3.45
CA PRO A 157 2.92 -23.09 3.48
C PRO A 157 3.62 -22.63 2.21
N ASN A 158 2.97 -21.72 1.48
CA ASN A 158 3.49 -21.16 0.25
C ASN A 158 4.33 -19.92 0.59
N ARG A 159 5.53 -19.80 0.01
CA ARG A 159 6.42 -18.67 0.27
C ARG A 159 6.08 -17.49 -0.64
N VAL A 160 6.40 -16.29 -0.19
CA VAL A 160 6.38 -15.09 -1.03
C VAL A 160 7.73 -14.94 -1.71
N SER A 161 7.72 -14.68 -3.02
CA SER A 161 8.91 -14.62 -3.87
C SER A 161 8.85 -13.45 -4.86
N PHE A 162 9.98 -13.16 -5.49
CA PHE A 162 10.03 -12.26 -6.63
C PHE A 162 9.66 -12.97 -7.94
N ARG A 163 8.89 -12.31 -8.80
CA ARG A 163 8.63 -12.73 -10.17
C ARG A 163 8.82 -11.56 -11.12
N TYR A 164 8.99 -11.84 -12.41
CA TYR A 164 8.97 -10.79 -13.41
C TYR A 164 7.55 -10.23 -13.56
N GLU A 165 7.46 -8.91 -13.71
CA GLU A 165 6.21 -8.25 -14.06
C GLU A 165 5.68 -8.81 -15.40
N GLY A 166 4.43 -9.29 -15.40
CA GLY A 166 3.78 -9.86 -16.59
C GLY A 166 3.96 -11.37 -16.77
N GLN A 167 4.71 -12.06 -15.91
CA GLN A 167 4.84 -13.52 -15.96
C GLN A 167 3.50 -14.21 -15.66
N GLU A 168 2.92 -14.92 -16.61
CA GLU A 168 1.60 -15.55 -16.44
C GLU A 168 1.58 -16.68 -15.41
N GLY A 169 0.37 -16.95 -14.89
CA GLY A 169 0.13 -18.08 -14.00
C GLY A 169 0.59 -17.86 -12.57
N TYR A 170 0.73 -16.62 -12.09
CA TYR A 170 1.08 -16.27 -10.71
C TYR A 170 0.22 -15.12 -10.16
N THR A 171 0.24 -14.90 -8.84
CA THR A 171 -0.42 -13.74 -8.21
C THR A 171 0.43 -12.47 -8.39
N HIS A 172 -0.14 -11.45 -9.04
CA HIS A 172 0.60 -10.20 -9.32
C HIS A 172 0.24 -9.04 -8.39
N ALA A 173 -0.86 -9.17 -7.64
CA ALA A 173 -1.38 -8.11 -6.81
C ALA A 173 -2.16 -8.65 -5.62
N TRP A 174 -2.08 -7.92 -4.51
CA TRP A 174 -2.54 -8.34 -3.19
C TRP A 174 -3.65 -7.41 -2.70
N MET A 175 -4.56 -7.94 -1.88
CA MET A 175 -5.52 -7.11 -1.15
C MET A 175 -4.87 -6.58 0.12
N PHE A 176 -5.21 -5.34 0.49
CA PHE A 176 -4.78 -4.69 1.73
C PHE A 176 -6.01 -4.40 2.58
N TRP A 177 -6.20 -5.16 3.66
CA TRP A 177 -7.31 -4.98 4.58
C TRP A 177 -6.84 -4.24 5.83
N ARG A 178 -7.41 -3.07 6.09
CA ARG A 178 -7.05 -2.24 7.24
C ARG A 178 -7.50 -2.90 8.54
N VAL A 179 -6.63 -2.88 9.54
CA VAL A 179 -6.89 -3.39 10.90
C VAL A 179 -6.48 -2.35 11.94
N TYR A 180 -6.94 -2.55 13.17
CA TYR A 180 -6.68 -1.68 14.33
C TYR A 180 -6.29 -2.60 15.50
N PRO A 181 -4.99 -2.88 15.68
CA PRO A 181 -4.53 -3.87 16.66
C PRO A 181 -4.66 -3.37 18.11
N ASP A 182 -4.45 -2.07 18.35
CA ASP A 182 -4.49 -1.44 19.69
C ASP A 182 -5.92 -1.15 20.19
N GLY A 183 -6.91 -2.01 19.87
CA GLY A 183 -8.33 -1.72 20.01
C GLY A 183 -8.73 -0.94 21.27
N ASP A 184 -9.35 0.23 21.08
CA ASP A 184 -10.29 0.78 22.05
C ASP A 184 -11.32 -0.33 22.33
N ASN A 185 -11.31 -0.84 23.56
CA ASN A 185 -12.42 -1.60 24.14
C ASN A 185 -13.63 -0.67 24.26
N GLY A 186 -14.31 -0.42 23.14
CA GLY A 186 -15.62 0.21 23.10
C GLY A 186 -16.69 -0.87 23.10
N ASP A 187 -17.10 -1.31 24.29
CA ASP A 187 -18.46 -1.80 24.48
C ASP A 187 -19.40 -0.71 23.96
N ASP A 188 -20.17 -0.96 22.90
CA ASP A 188 -21.59 -0.60 22.87
C ASP A 188 -22.33 -1.08 21.61
N LYS A 189 -23.63 -1.25 21.84
CA LYS A 189 -24.64 -1.96 21.08
C LYS A 189 -24.93 -1.36 19.69
N HIS A 190 -25.49 -2.22 18.83
CA HIS A 190 -26.18 -1.86 17.59
C HIS A 190 -27.13 -0.65 17.74
N GLU A 191 -27.07 0.29 16.79
CA GLU A 191 -28.16 0.61 15.86
C GLU A 191 -27.68 1.61 14.80
N GLY A 192 -28.26 1.53 13.61
CA GLY A 192 -27.79 2.25 12.43
C GLY A 192 -28.09 3.74 12.47
N ASP A 193 -27.22 4.53 11.84
CA ASP A 193 -27.67 5.67 11.05
C ASP A 193 -26.68 5.96 9.91
N ASN A 194 -27.23 6.01 8.70
CA ASN A 194 -26.54 6.47 7.50
C ASN A 194 -26.47 8.00 7.58
N THR A 195 -25.36 8.56 8.04
CA THR A 195 -24.99 9.92 7.62
C THR A 195 -23.47 10.05 7.52
N LEU A 196 -23.00 10.01 6.27
CA LEU A 196 -21.62 10.23 5.88
C LEU A 196 -21.31 11.74 5.99
N MET A 197 -21.12 12.23 7.22
CA MET A 197 -20.61 13.58 7.47
C MET A 197 -19.11 13.60 7.13
N MET A 198 -18.76 14.08 5.94
CA MET A 198 -17.37 14.38 5.60
C MET A 198 -16.95 15.68 6.30
N PRO A 199 -15.77 15.72 6.95
CA PRO A 199 -15.21 16.98 7.44
C PRO A 199 -14.75 17.83 6.25
N PHE A 200 -15.26 19.06 6.15
CA PHE A 200 -14.72 20.08 5.26
C PHE A 200 -13.39 20.58 5.82
N ARG A 201 -12.31 20.47 5.03
CA ARG A 201 -11.04 21.17 5.30
C ARG A 201 -10.84 22.27 4.26
N VAL A 202 -10.69 23.50 4.74
CA VAL A 202 -10.23 24.63 3.95
C VAL A 202 -8.70 24.62 3.96
N CYS A 203 -8.08 24.51 2.79
CA CYS A 203 -6.63 24.64 2.64
C CYS A 203 -6.32 26.06 2.16
N TYR A 204 -5.48 26.78 2.91
CA TYR A 204 -4.96 28.09 2.51
C TYR A 204 -3.58 27.92 1.89
N VAL A 205 -3.36 28.53 0.73
CA VAL A 205 -2.04 28.61 0.09
C VAL A 205 -1.72 30.09 -0.09
N GLU A 206 -0.73 30.56 0.65
CA GLU A 206 -0.23 31.93 0.55
C GLU A 206 0.82 31.98 -0.57
N LEU A 207 0.41 32.46 -1.74
CA LEU A 207 1.34 32.86 -2.80
C LEU A 207 1.60 34.36 -2.65
N LEU A 208 2.87 34.75 -2.84
CA LEU A 208 3.36 36.13 -2.69
C LEU A 208 2.41 37.18 -3.30
N PRO A 209 2.28 38.38 -2.70
CA PRO A 209 1.31 39.39 -3.13
C PRO A 209 1.50 39.81 -4.61
N PRO A 210 0.41 40.10 -5.37
CA PRO A 210 -0.94 40.44 -4.90
C PRO A 210 -2.06 39.51 -5.42
N VAL A 211 -1.89 38.18 -5.38
CA VAL A 211 -2.95 37.26 -5.87
C VAL A 211 -3.48 36.36 -4.76
N LYS A 212 -4.71 36.61 -4.31
CA LYS A 212 -5.47 35.69 -3.44
C LYS A 212 -6.41 34.84 -4.30
N ILE A 213 -6.21 33.52 -4.30
CA ILE A 213 -7.10 32.57 -4.99
C ILE A 213 -7.86 31.77 -3.94
N TYR A 214 -9.20 31.79 -4.02
CA TYR A 214 -10.08 31.00 -3.16
C TYR A 214 -10.51 29.74 -3.90
N PHE A 215 -10.34 28.57 -3.29
CA PHE A 215 -10.82 27.30 -3.83
C PHE A 215 -11.94 26.74 -2.95
N ALA A 216 -13.07 26.39 -3.57
CA ALA A 216 -14.11 25.57 -2.97
C ALA A 216 -14.15 24.22 -3.70
N LEU A 217 -13.78 23.15 -3.01
CA LEU A 217 -13.84 21.78 -3.53
C LEU A 217 -15.19 21.17 -3.14
N LYS A 218 -16.05 20.94 -4.15
CA LYS A 218 -17.24 20.10 -4.01
C LYS A 218 -16.98 18.82 -4.81
N LEU A 219 -17.07 17.66 -4.14
CA LEU A 219 -16.84 16.35 -4.75
C LEU A 219 -17.64 16.22 -6.05
N GLY A 220 -16.91 16.14 -7.17
CA GLY A 220 -17.45 15.89 -8.51
C GLY A 220 -17.38 17.06 -9.49
N ALA A 221 -17.11 18.30 -9.06
CA ALA A 221 -16.90 19.42 -9.98
C ALA A 221 -15.99 20.50 -9.35
N ILE A 222 -14.89 20.82 -10.03
CA ILE A 222 -14.06 21.98 -9.69
C ILE A 222 -14.77 23.22 -10.25
N THR A 223 -15.35 24.05 -9.38
CA THR A 223 -15.84 25.38 -9.78
C THR A 223 -14.80 26.41 -9.37
N ILE A 224 -14.21 27.12 -10.33
CA ILE A 224 -13.21 28.17 -10.09
C ILE A 224 -13.91 29.53 -10.24
N THR A 225 -14.01 30.27 -9.15
CA THR A 225 -14.37 31.69 -9.17
C THR A 225 -13.14 32.51 -8.85
N SER A 226 -12.61 33.24 -9.83
CA SER A 226 -11.61 34.28 -9.61
C SER A 226 -12.32 35.63 -9.44
N GLN A 227 -12.08 36.30 -8.33
CA GLN A 227 -12.32 37.74 -8.20
C GLN A 227 -10.96 38.43 -8.35
N VAL A 228 -10.88 39.37 -9.28
CA VAL A 228 -9.73 40.25 -9.44
C VAL A 228 -10.18 41.60 -8.87
N GLU A 229 -9.58 42.03 -7.76
CA GLU A 229 -9.59 43.45 -7.36
C GLU A 229 -8.40 44.17 -7.99
#